data_AF-A0A382WW83-F1
#
_entry.id   AF-A0A382WW83-F1
#
_cell.length_a   1.000
_cell.length_b   1.000
_cell.length_c   1.000
_cell.angle_alpha   90.00
_cell.angle_beta   90.00
_cell.angle_gamma   90.00
#
_symmetry.space_group_name_H-M   'P 1'
#
loop_
_entity.id
_entity.type
_entity.pdbx_description
1 polymer ?
#
loop_
_entity_poly.entity_id
_entity_poly.type
_entity_poly.pdbx_seq_one_letter_code
_entity_poly.pdbx_strand_id
1 'polypeptide(L)'
;MRAEINEGTGLQYITVVPDEYTPDSTYPLVIMLHGFGANMQDLAGLAPAINDTGYVYACPNAPIPFQLGPGQTGFGWMTPRGGGTPDETANSVKLLTDFFDTVFQQFNVSPGQALLLGFSQGGGMTYRCGLGRAEYFAGLVALSATLPDEEELTPLLPQERDQLIFIGHGSFDQMVSDDTAQS
;
A
#
# COMPACT_ATOMS: atom_id res chain seq x y z
N MET A 1 -18.73 -1.94 9.64
CA MET A 1 -17.82 -2.57 8.66
C MET A 1 -17.40 -3.95 9.17
N ARG A 2 -17.20 -4.90 8.26
CA ARG A 2 -16.75 -6.27 8.57
C ARG A 2 -15.30 -6.43 8.13
N ALA A 3 -14.48 -7.09 8.95
CA ALA A 3 -13.08 -7.36 8.64
C ALA A 3 -12.80 -8.85 8.59
N GLU A 4 -11.98 -9.29 7.63
CA GLU A 4 -11.61 -10.69 7.43
C GLU A 4 -10.11 -10.81 7.15
N ILE A 5 -9.45 -11.75 7.82
CA ILE A 5 -8.05 -12.09 7.57
C ILE A 5 -7.99 -13.17 6.50
N ASN A 6 -7.14 -12.96 5.52
CA ASN A 6 -6.93 -13.83 4.38
C ASN A 6 -5.46 -14.24 4.33
N GLU A 7 -5.18 -15.53 4.20
CA GLU A 7 -3.80 -16.03 4.09
C GLU A 7 -3.12 -15.61 2.77
N GLY A 8 -3.92 -15.41 1.72
CA GLY A 8 -3.45 -14.99 0.40
C GLY A 8 -2.48 -15.96 -0.28
N THR A 9 -2.05 -15.61 -1.49
CA THR A 9 -0.90 -16.28 -2.13
C THR A 9 0.31 -15.38 -1.95
N GLY A 10 1.14 -15.66 -0.96
CA GLY A 10 2.39 -14.94 -0.68
C GLY A 10 2.30 -13.89 0.43
N LEU A 11 1.30 -13.00 0.40
CA LEU A 11 1.06 -12.02 1.47
C LEU A 11 -0.25 -12.36 2.20
N GLN A 12 -0.19 -12.44 3.53
CA GLN A 12 -1.38 -12.41 4.37
C GLN A 12 -1.92 -10.97 4.39
N TYR A 13 -3.24 -10.80 4.35
CA TYR A 13 -3.87 -9.49 4.33
C TYR A 13 -5.20 -9.47 5.08
N ILE A 14 -5.62 -8.29 5.50
CA ILE A 14 -6.96 -8.06 6.03
C ILE A 14 -7.77 -7.28 5.00
N THR A 15 -9.02 -7.70 4.80
CA THR A 15 -10.01 -6.94 4.04
C THR A 15 -10.96 -6.28 5.01
N VAL A 16 -11.44 -5.08 4.69
CA VAL A 16 -12.49 -4.39 5.44
C VAL A 16 -13.55 -3.95 4.44
N VAL A 17 -14.76 -4.48 4.61
CA VAL A 17 -15.89 -4.25 3.70
C VAL A 17 -17.06 -3.56 4.41
N PRO A 18 -17.89 -2.79 3.69
CA PRO A 18 -19.14 -2.27 4.22
C PRO A 18 -20.02 -3.39 4.78
N ASP A 19 -20.86 -3.07 5.77
CA ASP A 19 -21.76 -4.06 6.36
C ASP A 19 -22.77 -4.62 5.34
N GLU A 20 -23.14 -3.79 4.36
CA GLU A 20 -24.04 -4.16 3.25
C GLU A 20 -23.34 -4.83 2.07
N TYR A 21 -22.01 -5.00 2.09
CA TYR A 21 -21.28 -5.62 0.98
C TYR A 21 -21.80 -7.04 0.67
N THR A 22 -22.04 -7.30 -0.61
CA THR A 22 -22.29 -8.64 -1.16
C THR A 22 -21.30 -8.94 -2.29
N PRO A 23 -21.03 -10.21 -2.63
CA PRO A 23 -20.15 -10.57 -3.74
C PRO A 23 -20.58 -9.99 -5.11
N ASP A 24 -21.87 -9.67 -5.28
CA ASP A 24 -22.41 -9.07 -6.49
C ASP A 24 -22.35 -7.53 -6.48
N SER A 25 -21.92 -6.92 -5.37
CA SER A 25 -21.80 -5.47 -5.25
C SER A 25 -20.49 -4.97 -5.85
N THR A 26 -20.51 -3.79 -6.48
CA THR A 26 -19.31 -3.13 -7.00
C THR A 26 -18.92 -1.95 -6.10
N TYR A 27 -17.69 -1.96 -5.61
CA TYR A 27 -17.11 -0.88 -4.81
C TYR A 27 -15.73 -0.52 -5.35
N PRO A 28 -15.33 0.76 -5.32
CA PRO A 28 -13.92 1.10 -5.50
C PRO A 28 -13.10 0.51 -4.36
N LEU A 29 -11.87 0.09 -4.68
CA LEU A 29 -10.95 -0.55 -3.75
C LEU A 29 -9.88 0.43 -3.27
N VAL A 30 -9.63 0.46 -1.97
CA VAL A 30 -8.51 1.21 -1.38
C VAL A 30 -7.52 0.21 -0.81
N ILE A 31 -6.33 0.14 -1.41
CA ILE A 31 -5.24 -0.70 -0.93
C ILE A 31 -4.35 0.16 -0.02
N MET A 32 -4.06 -0.31 1.19
CA MET A 32 -3.30 0.44 2.20
C MET A 32 -2.04 -0.31 2.63
N LEU A 33 -0.87 0.26 2.35
CA LEU A 33 0.45 -0.31 2.63
C LEU A 33 1.04 0.31 3.90
N HIS A 34 1.18 -0.51 4.95
CA HIS A 34 1.70 -0.06 6.25
C HIS A 34 3.20 0.28 6.20
N GLY A 35 3.67 1.04 7.20
CA GLY A 35 5.09 1.37 7.38
C GLY A 35 5.90 0.25 8.06
N PHE A 36 7.23 0.42 8.14
CA PHE A 36 8.10 -0.56 8.78
C PHE A 36 7.72 -0.82 10.25
N GLY A 37 7.72 -2.09 10.65
CA GLY A 37 7.41 -2.52 12.03
C GLY A 37 5.92 -2.60 12.33
N ALA A 38 5.06 -2.16 11.42
CA ALA A 38 3.61 -2.33 11.55
C ALA A 38 3.16 -3.69 11.00
N ASN A 39 1.85 -3.87 10.87
CA ASN A 39 1.24 -5.05 10.24
C ASN A 39 -0.06 -4.63 9.54
N MET A 40 -0.72 -5.57 8.88
CA MET A 40 -1.96 -5.39 8.13
C MET A 40 -3.09 -4.70 8.90
N GLN A 41 -3.12 -4.77 10.23
CA GLN A 41 -4.16 -4.12 11.04
C GLN A 41 -3.93 -2.63 11.27
N ASP A 42 -2.70 -2.14 11.08
CA ASP A 42 -2.28 -0.77 11.38
C ASP A 42 -3.16 0.27 10.67
N LEU A 43 -3.24 0.17 9.34
CA LEU A 43 -4.05 1.06 8.52
C LEU A 43 -5.51 0.61 8.41
N ALA A 44 -5.81 -0.67 8.62
CA ALA A 44 -7.17 -1.20 8.53
C ALA A 44 -8.14 -0.51 9.50
N GLY A 45 -7.65 -0.08 10.68
CA GLY A 45 -8.42 0.68 11.66
C GLY A 45 -8.89 2.06 11.17
N LEU A 46 -8.30 2.60 10.11
CA LEU A 46 -8.68 3.89 9.53
C LEU A 46 -9.86 3.78 8.56
N ALA A 47 -10.18 2.59 8.05
CA ALA A 47 -11.22 2.39 7.04
C ALA A 47 -12.57 3.07 7.41
N PRO A 48 -13.11 2.94 8.63
CA PRO A 48 -14.36 3.62 8.99
C PRO A 48 -14.25 5.14 9.06
N ALA A 49 -13.07 5.68 9.38
CA ALA A 49 -12.83 7.12 9.44
C ALA A 49 -12.63 7.74 8.06
N ILE A 50 -12.10 6.97 7.10
CA ILE A 50 -11.98 7.37 5.70
C ILE A 50 -13.37 7.38 5.06
N ASN A 51 -14.04 6.22 5.03
CA ASN A 51 -15.43 6.07 4.59
C ASN A 51 -15.91 4.64 4.90
N ASP A 52 -16.96 4.49 5.70
CA ASP A 52 -17.45 3.19 6.15
C ASP A 52 -18.42 2.49 5.18
N THR A 53 -18.85 3.19 4.14
CA THR A 53 -19.92 2.73 3.22
C THR A 53 -19.53 2.78 1.74
N GLY A 54 -18.56 3.61 1.37
CA GLY A 54 -18.23 3.90 -0.04
C GLY A 54 -17.12 3.06 -0.64
N TYR A 55 -16.33 2.33 0.16
CA TYR A 55 -15.15 1.60 -0.32
C TYR A 55 -15.02 0.22 0.31
N VAL A 56 -14.34 -0.66 -0.43
CA VAL A 56 -13.68 -1.84 0.14
C VAL A 56 -12.22 -1.49 0.40
N TYR A 57 -11.65 -2.01 1.48
CA TYR A 57 -10.26 -1.82 1.84
C TYR A 57 -9.51 -3.14 1.87
N ALA A 58 -8.27 -3.15 1.42
CA ALA A 58 -7.37 -4.30 1.54
C ALA A 58 -5.99 -3.85 2.05
N CYS A 59 -5.54 -4.45 3.15
CA CYS A 59 -4.28 -4.09 3.81
C CYS A 59 -3.40 -5.34 3.94
N PRO A 60 -2.35 -5.49 3.12
CA PRO A 60 -1.43 -6.62 3.23
C PRO A 60 -0.39 -6.43 4.35
N ASN A 61 0.08 -7.53 4.93
CA ASN A 61 1.36 -7.55 5.64
C ASN A 61 2.49 -7.44 4.61
N ALA A 62 3.53 -6.69 4.96
CA ALA A 62 4.79 -6.75 4.24
C ALA A 62 5.50 -8.12 4.44
N PRO A 63 6.35 -8.58 3.51
CA PRO A 63 6.82 -9.97 3.51
C PRO A 63 7.92 -10.30 4.53
N ILE A 64 8.62 -9.31 5.07
CA ILE A 64 9.76 -9.55 5.97
C ILE A 64 9.32 -9.36 7.42
N PRO A 65 9.26 -10.43 8.24
CA PRO A 65 8.93 -10.30 9.65
C PRO A 65 10.13 -9.82 10.48
N PHE A 66 9.86 -8.98 11.48
CA PHE A 66 10.83 -8.45 12.43
C PHE A 66 10.32 -8.63 13.86
N GLN A 67 11.19 -9.11 14.76
CA GLN A 67 10.87 -9.18 16.18
C GLN A 67 11.05 -7.81 16.83
N LEU A 68 9.96 -7.20 17.29
CA LEU A 68 9.99 -5.89 17.96
C LEU A 68 10.15 -6.00 19.48
N GLY A 69 9.76 -7.14 20.04
CA GLY A 69 9.81 -7.45 21.46
C GLY A 69 9.22 -8.82 21.73
N PRO A 70 9.22 -9.33 22.97
CA PRO A 70 8.67 -10.65 23.28
C PRO A 70 7.22 -10.80 22.82
N GLY A 71 6.97 -11.73 21.87
CA GLY A 71 5.64 -11.99 21.33
C GLY A 71 5.09 -10.92 20.36
N GLN A 72 5.90 -9.91 20.00
CA GLN A 72 5.52 -8.85 19.06
C GLN A 72 6.30 -8.96 17.76
N THR A 73 5.58 -9.21 16.67
CA THR A 73 6.12 -9.26 15.31
C THR A 73 5.59 -8.08 14.51
N GLY A 74 6.50 -7.31 13.93
CA GLY A 74 6.20 -6.31 12.90
C GLY A 74 6.68 -6.79 11.53
N PHE A 75 6.36 -6.04 10.49
CA PHE A 75 6.70 -6.40 9.12
C PHE A 75 7.34 -5.24 8.36
N GLY A 76 8.16 -5.54 7.35
CA GLY A 76 8.77 -4.56 6.47
C GLY A 76 8.81 -5.02 5.01
N TRP A 77 8.75 -4.06 4.09
CA TRP A 77 8.88 -4.24 2.63
C TRP A 77 10.33 -4.38 2.19
N MET A 78 11.24 -3.81 2.95
CA MET A 78 12.69 -4.07 2.89
C MET A 78 13.30 -3.92 4.28
N THR A 79 14.55 -4.33 4.43
CA THR A 79 15.31 -4.07 5.65
C THR A 79 15.43 -2.53 5.88
N PRO A 80 15.16 -2.03 7.10
CA PRO A 80 15.11 -0.58 7.38
C PRO A 80 16.52 0.04 7.46
N ARG A 81 16.57 1.38 7.65
CA ARG A 81 17.82 2.15 7.91
C ARG A 81 18.91 1.96 6.85
N GLY A 82 18.50 1.85 5.59
CA GLY A 82 19.43 1.66 4.46
C GLY A 82 20.01 0.25 4.35
N GLY A 83 19.52 -0.71 5.15
CA GLY A 83 19.92 -2.12 5.03
C GLY A 83 19.19 -2.89 3.93
N GLY A 84 18.18 -2.27 3.31
CA GLY A 84 17.38 -2.89 2.26
C GLY A 84 18.19 -3.15 0.99
N THR A 85 17.98 -4.32 0.38
CA THR A 85 18.63 -4.67 -0.89
C THR A 85 17.70 -4.46 -2.09
N PRO A 86 18.24 -4.30 -3.31
CA PRO A 86 17.43 -4.32 -4.53
C PRO A 86 16.60 -5.59 -4.67
N ASP A 87 17.13 -6.75 -4.25
CA ASP A 87 16.42 -8.04 -4.32
C ASP A 87 15.23 -8.10 -3.35
N GLU A 88 15.38 -7.57 -2.12
CA GLU A 88 14.25 -7.44 -1.18
C GLU A 88 13.16 -6.55 -1.77
N THR A 89 13.55 -5.42 -2.34
CA THR A 89 12.62 -4.46 -2.97
C THR A 89 11.89 -5.11 -4.13
N ALA A 90 12.61 -5.78 -5.04
CA ALA A 90 12.04 -6.46 -6.19
C ALA A 90 11.10 -7.60 -5.78
N ASN A 91 11.46 -8.36 -4.74
CA ASN A 91 10.59 -9.40 -4.19
C ASN A 91 9.29 -8.81 -3.62
N SER A 92 9.36 -7.71 -2.87
CA SER A 92 8.18 -7.00 -2.37
C SER A 92 7.30 -6.44 -3.48
N VAL A 93 7.88 -5.86 -4.54
CA VAL A 93 7.13 -5.40 -5.72
C VAL A 93 6.42 -6.57 -6.39
N LYS A 94 7.10 -7.72 -6.56
CA LYS A 94 6.49 -8.92 -7.15
C LYS A 94 5.32 -9.42 -6.31
N LEU A 95 5.51 -9.58 -5.00
CA LEU A 95 4.46 -10.07 -4.10
C LEU A 95 3.26 -9.11 -4.03
N LEU A 96 3.50 -7.80 -4.07
CA LEU A 96 2.43 -6.82 -4.18
C LEU A 96 1.68 -6.90 -5.51
N THR A 97 2.39 -7.16 -6.61
CA THR A 97 1.76 -7.35 -7.93
C THR A 97 0.82 -8.55 -7.89
N ASP A 98 1.30 -9.70 -7.39
CA ASP A 98 0.49 -10.92 -7.25
C ASP A 98 -0.71 -10.70 -6.30
N PHE A 99 -0.51 -9.91 -5.24
CA PHE A 99 -1.57 -9.51 -4.32
C PHE A 99 -2.63 -8.61 -4.98
N PHE A 100 -2.23 -7.62 -5.78
CA PHE A 100 -3.16 -6.74 -6.49
C PHE A 100 -4.05 -7.53 -7.44
N ASP A 101 -3.48 -8.44 -8.23
CA ASP A 101 -4.24 -9.32 -9.12
C ASP A 101 -5.28 -10.14 -8.33
N THR A 102 -4.88 -10.66 -7.17
CA THR A 102 -5.76 -11.41 -6.26
C THR A 102 -6.94 -10.56 -5.78
N VAL A 103 -6.69 -9.35 -5.26
CA VAL A 103 -7.77 -8.53 -4.69
C VAL A 103 -8.63 -7.86 -5.76
N PHE A 104 -8.05 -7.51 -6.91
CA PHE A 104 -8.82 -7.00 -8.05
C PHE A 104 -9.79 -8.06 -8.56
N GLN A 105 -9.36 -9.32 -8.65
CA GLN A 105 -10.24 -10.43 -9.00
C GLN A 105 -11.28 -10.69 -7.90
N GLN A 106 -10.88 -10.72 -6.63
CA GLN A 106 -11.76 -11.01 -5.51
C GLN A 106 -12.93 -10.01 -5.38
N PHE A 107 -12.67 -8.73 -5.66
CA PHE A 107 -13.63 -7.64 -5.51
C PHE A 107 -14.19 -7.11 -6.83
N ASN A 108 -13.93 -7.79 -7.95
CA ASN A 108 -14.37 -7.40 -9.29
C ASN A 108 -14.04 -5.92 -9.62
N VAL A 109 -12.81 -5.48 -9.28
CA VAL A 109 -12.39 -4.09 -9.42
C VAL A 109 -12.26 -3.74 -10.90
N SER A 110 -12.99 -2.71 -11.34
CA SER A 110 -12.87 -2.19 -12.70
C SER A 110 -11.63 -1.31 -12.84
N PRO A 111 -11.04 -1.19 -14.05
CA PRO A 111 -9.97 -0.24 -14.34
C PRO A 111 -10.32 1.18 -13.84
N GLY A 112 -9.36 1.86 -13.23
CA GLY A 112 -9.54 3.19 -12.65
C GLY A 112 -10.48 3.23 -11.43
N GLN A 113 -10.73 2.11 -10.75
CA GLN A 113 -11.52 2.08 -9.50
C GLN A 113 -10.71 1.64 -8.28
N ALA A 114 -9.38 1.65 -8.35
CA ALA A 114 -8.52 1.43 -7.20
C ALA A 114 -7.80 2.72 -6.77
N LEU A 115 -7.51 2.83 -5.47
CA LEU A 115 -6.54 3.77 -4.90
C LEU A 115 -5.43 2.98 -4.21
N LEU A 116 -4.18 3.44 -4.36
CA LEU A 116 -3.05 2.88 -3.62
C LEU A 116 -2.53 3.90 -2.61
N LEU A 117 -2.68 3.59 -1.34
CA LEU A 117 -2.22 4.40 -0.23
C LEU A 117 -1.07 3.70 0.48
N GLY A 118 -0.05 4.44 0.88
CA GLY A 118 1.03 3.89 1.69
C GLY A 118 1.64 4.89 2.66
N PHE A 119 2.09 4.39 3.81
CA PHE A 119 2.76 5.18 4.86
C PHE A 119 4.23 4.78 4.99
N SER A 120 5.14 5.75 5.10
CA SER A 120 6.58 5.53 5.27
C SER A 120 7.13 4.57 4.22
N GLN A 121 7.66 3.42 4.62
CA GLN A 121 8.11 2.38 3.69
C GLN A 121 7.02 1.93 2.72
N GLY A 122 5.77 1.83 3.18
CA GLY A 122 4.61 1.54 2.34
C GLY A 122 4.35 2.63 1.31
N GLY A 123 4.61 3.90 1.61
CA GLY A 123 4.51 4.99 0.63
C GLY A 123 5.60 4.91 -0.45
N GLY A 124 6.81 4.49 -0.08
CA GLY A 124 7.86 4.14 -1.04
C GLY A 124 7.43 3.01 -1.99
N MET A 125 6.69 2.02 -1.47
CA MET A 125 6.10 0.96 -2.29
C MET A 125 4.94 1.46 -3.14
N THR A 126 4.14 2.43 -2.67
CA THR A 126 3.09 3.08 -3.46
C THR A 126 3.63 3.67 -4.76
N TYR A 127 4.80 4.34 -4.71
CA TYR A 127 5.44 4.83 -5.93
C TYR A 127 5.89 3.70 -6.85
N ARG A 128 6.66 2.74 -6.32
CA ARG A 128 7.22 1.60 -7.08
C ARG A 128 6.16 0.74 -7.75
N CYS A 129 5.01 0.59 -7.09
CA CYS A 129 3.95 -0.32 -7.53
C CYS A 129 2.81 0.42 -8.26
N GLY A 130 2.59 1.70 -7.98
CA GLY A 130 1.43 2.44 -8.46
C GLY A 130 1.66 3.21 -9.76
N LEU A 131 2.83 3.82 -9.95
CA LEU A 131 3.08 4.75 -11.06
C LEU A 131 2.86 4.09 -12.43
N GLY A 132 3.42 2.89 -12.63
CA GLY A 132 3.28 2.16 -13.89
C GLY A 132 1.96 1.41 -14.07
N ARG A 133 0.97 1.64 -13.20
CA ARG A 133 -0.33 0.94 -13.19
C ARG A 133 -1.51 1.93 -13.16
N ALA A 134 -1.38 3.02 -13.92
CA ALA A 134 -2.39 4.09 -13.99
C ALA A 134 -3.75 3.61 -14.53
N GLU A 135 -3.78 2.51 -15.25
CA GLU A 135 -5.01 1.86 -15.74
C GLU A 135 -5.85 1.25 -14.60
N TYR A 136 -5.24 0.88 -13.47
CA TYR A 136 -5.94 0.33 -12.31
C TYR A 136 -6.14 1.38 -11.21
N PHE A 137 -5.09 2.13 -10.90
CA PHE A 137 -5.08 3.09 -9.81
C PHE A 137 -5.49 4.48 -10.30
N ALA A 138 -6.70 4.91 -9.91
CA ALA A 138 -7.20 6.26 -10.14
C ALA A 138 -6.36 7.34 -9.45
N GLY A 139 -5.64 6.96 -8.39
CA GLY A 139 -4.71 7.83 -7.71
C GLY A 139 -3.85 7.11 -6.69
N LEU A 140 -2.76 7.78 -6.33
CA LEU A 140 -1.78 7.35 -5.36
C LEU A 140 -1.77 8.30 -4.16
N VAL A 141 -1.59 7.75 -2.98
CA VAL A 141 -1.47 8.49 -1.73
C VAL A 141 -0.20 8.06 -1.02
N ALA A 142 0.80 8.95 -0.95
CA ALA A 142 2.05 8.71 -0.26
C ALA A 142 2.13 9.58 0.99
N LEU A 143 2.18 8.93 2.16
CA LEU A 143 2.18 9.59 3.47
C LEU A 143 3.53 9.37 4.15
N SER A 144 4.18 10.47 4.55
CA SER A 144 5.45 10.48 5.27
C SER A 144 6.50 9.53 4.71
N ALA A 145 6.67 9.55 3.39
CA ALA A 145 7.45 8.56 2.66
C ALA A 145 8.56 9.23 1.87
N THR A 146 9.73 8.60 1.83
CA THR A 146 10.81 9.00 0.92
C THR A 146 10.42 8.66 -0.52
N LEU A 147 10.56 9.64 -1.42
CA LEU A 147 10.44 9.41 -2.86
C LEU A 147 11.62 8.54 -3.32
N PRO A 148 11.39 7.37 -3.95
CA PRO A 148 12.47 6.58 -4.54
C PRO A 148 13.25 7.34 -5.62
N ASP A 149 14.48 6.90 -5.88
CA ASP A 149 15.38 7.58 -6.81
C ASP A 149 14.76 7.71 -8.22
N GLU A 150 15.01 8.84 -8.88
CA GLU A 150 14.46 9.12 -10.21
C GLU A 150 14.85 8.04 -11.25
N GLU A 151 16.06 7.50 -11.16
CA GLU A 151 16.54 6.41 -12.03
C GLU A 151 15.74 5.12 -11.84
N GLU A 152 15.21 4.89 -10.63
CA GLU A 152 14.34 3.74 -10.33
C GLU A 152 12.92 3.97 -10.85
N LEU A 153 12.38 5.19 -10.73
CA LEU A 153 10.99 5.48 -11.05
C LEU A 153 10.74 5.83 -12.52
N THR A 154 11.68 6.49 -13.19
CA THR A 154 11.52 6.94 -14.58
C THR A 154 11.12 5.81 -15.54
N PRO A 155 11.71 4.61 -15.47
CA PRO A 155 11.32 3.48 -16.33
C PRO A 155 9.88 2.98 -16.09
N LEU A 156 9.30 3.28 -14.92
CA LEU A 156 7.95 2.86 -14.54
C LEU A 156 6.88 3.86 -14.99
N LEU A 157 7.26 5.07 -15.40
CA LEU A 157 6.29 6.11 -15.71
C LEU A 157 5.48 5.76 -16.97
N PRO A 158 4.14 5.88 -16.89
CA PRO A 158 3.28 5.70 -18.05
C PRO A 158 3.50 6.84 -19.05
N GLN A 159 3.12 6.59 -20.30
CA GLN A 159 3.17 7.60 -21.35
C GLN A 159 2.24 8.78 -21.01
N GLU A 160 1.00 8.48 -20.62
CA GLU A 160 0.03 9.47 -20.14
C GLU A 160 0.22 9.67 -18.63
N ARG A 161 0.35 10.93 -18.19
CA ARG A 161 0.70 11.30 -16.81
C ARG A 161 -0.42 12.09 -16.14
N ASP A 162 -1.62 11.53 -16.16
CA ASP A 162 -2.85 12.13 -15.60
C ASP A 162 -3.28 11.51 -14.27
N GLN A 163 -2.59 10.46 -13.81
CA GLN A 163 -2.82 9.84 -12.51
C GLN A 163 -2.64 10.86 -11.38
N LEU A 164 -3.64 10.94 -10.50
CA LEU A 164 -3.60 11.86 -9.36
C LEU A 164 -2.67 11.33 -8.27
N ILE A 165 -1.78 12.18 -7.75
CA ILE A 165 -0.88 11.81 -6.66
C ILE A 165 -1.06 12.82 -5.53
N PHE A 166 -1.43 12.32 -4.35
CA PHE A 166 -1.45 13.08 -3.11
C PHE A 166 -0.23 12.72 -2.27
N ILE A 167 0.54 13.73 -1.88
CA ILE A 167 1.69 13.59 -1.00
C ILE A 167 1.38 14.36 0.29
N GLY A 168 1.48 13.69 1.42
CA GLY A 168 1.31 14.29 2.74
C GLY A 168 2.52 14.01 3.61
N HIS A 169 3.10 15.05 4.21
CA HIS A 169 4.28 14.92 5.07
C HIS A 169 4.16 15.79 6.31
N GLY A 170 4.74 15.32 7.42
CA GLY A 170 4.75 16.06 8.67
C GLY A 170 5.98 16.96 8.75
N SER A 171 5.79 18.27 8.90
CA SER A 171 6.90 19.25 8.97
C SER A 171 7.82 19.13 10.20
N PHE A 172 7.52 18.19 11.10
CA PHE A 172 8.33 17.87 12.27
C PHE A 172 8.74 16.39 12.31
N ASP A 173 8.62 15.67 11.20
CA ASP A 173 9.05 14.28 11.09
C ASP A 173 10.57 14.18 11.24
N GLN A 174 11.01 13.43 12.26
CA GLN A 174 12.44 13.22 12.55
C GLN A 174 13.00 11.95 11.90
N MET A 175 12.14 11.14 11.28
CA MET A 175 12.50 9.88 10.63
C MET A 175 12.67 10.06 9.12
N VAL A 176 11.78 10.83 8.49
CA VAL A 176 11.83 11.15 7.06
C VAL A 176 11.88 12.67 6.93
N SER A 177 12.94 13.21 6.33
CA SER A 177 13.07 14.66 6.15
C SER A 177 12.24 15.16 4.96
N ASP A 178 11.81 16.41 5.01
CA ASP A 178 11.10 17.11 3.92
C ASP A 178 11.83 16.95 2.57
N ASP A 179 13.16 17.09 2.57
CA ASP A 179 14.00 16.95 1.37
C ASP A 179 13.84 15.58 0.70
N THR A 180 13.71 14.52 1.51
CA THR A 180 13.54 13.15 1.00
C THR A 180 12.09 12.83 0.67
N ALA A 181 11.14 13.50 1.31
CA ALA A 181 9.72 13.35 1.02
C ALA A 181 9.31 14.05 -0.27
N GLN A 182 10.04 15.09 -0.69
CA GLN A 182 9.73 15.94 -1.85
C GLN A 182 8.29 16.48 -1.78
N SER A 183 7.90 16.90 -0.57
CA SER A 183 6.54 17.28 -0.18
C SER A 183 6.42 18.75 0.19
#